data_AF-A0A1J4JM37-F1
#
_entry.id   AF-A0A1J4JM37-F1
#
_cell.length_a   1.000
_cell.length_b   1.000
_cell.length_c   1.000
_cell.angle_alpha   90.00
_cell.angle_beta   90.00
_cell.angle_gamma   90.00
#
_symmetry.space_group_name_H-M   'P 1'
#
loop_
_entity.id
_entity.type
_entity.pdbx_description
1 polymer ?
#
loop_
_entity_poly.entity_id
_entity_poly.type
_entity_poly.pdbx_seq_one_letter_code
_entity_poly.pdbx_strand_id
1 'polypeptide(L)'
;MIINILHNGQLFSAASDALLSESMYANYLLSQSSSPNNIVVQDELNQDEFSLLLEDIHNMPIEFNDPIKSLHAATVWDCINLINNIQLFLVSKCDNRTIIEALQLKLRPSRFLHILEEHVALNFEIFYLFTEFLLVHPSVIDRIITWYHVDITTKITQLQLFHHFSKKLQKFPKIGSILFKNVNFNEIPFDEVYNLVMNDELFDPQIIGNQLISFCLSEKEKIAEIQENQEKNEKIEHDRLIEEKESLLQECLAAEEAVEQAQNTLDATRERGVNHAPCLEYDIGFASHQLLLAMKEKEQAKKTLKKLREDSSNFEPLIQVNP
;
A
#
# COMPACT_ATOMS: atom_id res chain seq x y z
N MET A 1 13.89 55.50 -20.78
CA MET A 1 14.01 56.14 -19.44
C MET A 1 14.79 55.18 -18.53
N ILE A 2 15.62 55.66 -17.61
CA ILE A 2 16.38 54.81 -16.68
C ILE A 2 15.72 54.89 -15.29
N ILE A 3 15.50 53.72 -14.68
CA ILE A 3 15.11 53.60 -13.26
C ILE A 3 16.37 53.28 -12.46
N ASN A 4 16.61 54.03 -11.38
CA ASN A 4 17.62 53.73 -10.40
C ASN A 4 17.02 52.88 -9.27
N ILE A 5 17.67 51.79 -8.92
CA ILE A 5 17.19 50.84 -7.93
C ILE A 5 18.22 50.76 -6.82
N LEU A 6 17.88 51.21 -5.62
CA LEU A 6 18.67 50.97 -4.42
C LEU A 6 18.20 49.65 -3.78
N HIS A 7 18.86 48.55 -4.13
CA HIS A 7 18.58 47.20 -3.65
C HIS A 7 19.58 46.82 -2.56
N ASN A 8 19.10 46.53 -1.35
CA ASN A 8 19.92 46.10 -0.21
C ASN A 8 21.18 46.98 0.05
N GLY A 9 21.06 48.29 -0.22
CA GLY A 9 22.12 49.27 -0.02
C GLY A 9 23.06 49.50 -1.21
N GLN A 10 22.90 48.76 -2.32
CA GLN A 10 23.65 48.93 -3.55
C GLN A 10 22.78 49.52 -4.66
N LEU A 11 23.39 50.40 -5.46
CA LEU A 11 22.72 51.08 -6.56
C LEU A 11 22.85 50.28 -7.87
N PHE A 12 21.72 50.05 -8.51
CA PHE A 12 21.58 49.45 -9.83
C PHE A 12 20.81 50.38 -10.75
N SER A 13 20.93 50.16 -12.06
CA SER A 13 20.20 50.90 -13.08
C SER A 13 19.61 49.94 -14.10
N ALA A 14 18.35 50.18 -14.48
CA ALA A 14 17.64 49.36 -15.46
C ALA A 14 16.88 50.24 -16.46
N ALA A 15 16.72 49.73 -17.68
CA ALA A 15 15.85 50.34 -18.66
C ALA A 15 14.39 50.22 -18.20
N SER A 16 13.72 51.36 -18.02
CA SER A 16 12.34 51.43 -17.51
C SER A 16 11.38 50.54 -18.29
N ASP A 17 11.47 50.58 -19.62
CA ASP A 17 10.52 49.88 -20.48
C ASP A 17 10.61 48.36 -20.30
N ALA A 18 11.83 47.81 -20.21
CA ALA A 18 12.06 46.38 -20.02
C ALA A 18 11.70 45.91 -18.60
N LEU A 19 12.12 46.67 -17.57
CA LEU A 19 11.85 46.31 -16.19
C LEU A 19 10.35 46.37 -15.86
N LEU A 20 9.67 47.43 -16.28
CA LEU A 20 8.25 47.62 -16.01
C LEU A 20 7.35 46.76 -16.92
N SER A 21 7.79 46.38 -18.12
CA SER A 21 7.02 45.42 -18.91
C SER A 21 7.01 44.04 -18.27
N GLU A 22 8.05 43.71 -17.50
CA GLU A 22 8.29 42.34 -17.06
C GLU A 22 8.02 42.11 -15.57
N SER A 23 8.35 43.06 -14.70
CA SER A 23 8.16 42.92 -13.25
C SER A 23 6.93 43.67 -12.75
N MET A 24 5.93 42.90 -12.28
CA MET A 24 4.77 43.46 -11.58
C MET A 24 5.19 44.11 -10.25
N TYR A 25 6.21 43.55 -9.58
CA TYR A 25 6.72 44.11 -8.33
C TYR A 25 7.41 45.46 -8.56
N ALA A 26 8.18 45.62 -9.63
CA ALA A 26 8.79 46.90 -10.00
C ALA A 26 7.74 47.98 -10.26
N ASN A 27 6.64 47.64 -10.96
CA ASN A 27 5.51 48.56 -11.16
C ASN A 27 4.90 48.99 -9.82
N TYR A 28 4.67 48.03 -8.93
CA TYR A 28 4.16 48.33 -7.59
C TYR A 28 5.10 49.27 -6.83
N LEU A 29 6.39 48.97 -6.77
CA LEU A 29 7.37 49.78 -6.06
C LEU A 29 7.47 51.21 -6.62
N LEU A 30 7.47 51.35 -7.96
CA LEU A 30 7.50 52.67 -8.59
C LEU A 30 6.24 53.48 -8.28
N SER A 31 5.06 52.82 -8.21
CA SER A 31 3.80 53.48 -7.84
C SER A 31 3.78 54.00 -6.40
N GLN A 32 4.57 53.39 -5.51
CA GLN A 32 4.71 53.81 -4.11
C GLN A 32 5.86 54.83 -3.92
N SER A 33 6.69 55.03 -4.94
CA SER A 33 7.84 55.91 -4.85
C SER A 33 7.43 57.38 -4.94
N SER A 34 8.03 58.21 -4.08
CA SER A 34 7.92 59.67 -4.18
C SER A 34 8.74 60.25 -5.33
N SER A 35 9.59 59.45 -5.98
CA SER A 35 10.41 59.85 -7.12
C SER A 35 10.10 58.97 -8.33
N PRO A 36 9.74 59.55 -9.49
CA PRO A 36 9.23 58.81 -10.64
C PRO A 36 10.26 57.89 -11.32
N ASN A 37 11.52 57.89 -10.88
CA ASN A 37 12.60 57.07 -11.45
C ASN A 37 13.46 56.37 -10.41
N ASN A 38 13.10 56.41 -9.12
CA ASN A 38 13.89 55.77 -8.07
C ASN A 38 13.05 54.75 -7.33
N ILE A 39 13.56 53.53 -7.23
CA ILE A 39 13.00 52.46 -6.40
C ILE A 39 13.98 52.19 -5.27
N VAL A 40 13.46 52.05 -4.04
CA VAL A 40 14.22 51.56 -2.89
C VAL A 40 13.57 50.27 -2.44
N VAL A 41 14.34 49.21 -2.36
CA VAL A 41 13.83 47.86 -2.08
C VAL A 41 14.74 47.13 -1.11
N GLN A 42 14.11 46.43 -0.18
CA GLN A 42 14.73 45.47 0.72
C GLN A 42 13.97 44.16 0.55
N ASP A 43 14.57 43.23 -0.16
CA ASP A 43 14.03 41.90 -0.41
C ASP A 43 15.04 40.82 -0.04
N GLU A 44 14.66 39.57 -0.23
CA GLU A 44 15.44 38.39 0.14
C GLU A 44 16.53 38.00 -0.87
N LEU A 45 16.61 38.67 -2.02
CA LEU A 45 17.63 38.37 -3.02
C LEU A 45 18.99 38.93 -2.60
N ASN A 46 20.03 38.15 -2.84
CA ASN A 46 21.39 38.68 -2.74
C ASN A 46 21.76 39.51 -4.00
N GLN A 47 22.91 40.19 -3.95
CA GLN A 47 23.35 41.07 -5.04
C GLN A 47 23.58 40.32 -6.35
N ASP A 48 24.06 39.07 -6.30
CA ASP A 48 24.34 38.26 -7.48
C ASP A 48 23.03 37.82 -8.16
N GLU A 49 22.05 37.36 -7.39
CA GLU A 49 20.71 36.98 -7.89
C GLU A 49 19.98 38.18 -8.48
N PHE A 50 20.07 39.34 -7.84
CA PHE A 50 19.44 40.55 -8.36
C PHE A 50 20.11 41.06 -9.63
N SER A 51 21.44 40.98 -9.72
CA SER A 51 22.18 41.32 -10.94
C SER A 51 21.78 40.41 -12.09
N LEU A 52 21.71 39.09 -11.82
CA LEU A 52 21.28 38.09 -12.80
C LEU A 52 19.86 38.35 -13.30
N LEU A 53 18.93 38.72 -12.42
CA LEU A 53 17.57 39.10 -12.81
C LEU A 53 17.56 40.28 -13.80
N LEU A 54 18.35 41.33 -13.53
CA LEU A 54 18.41 42.49 -14.42
C LEU A 54 19.03 42.14 -15.78
N GLU A 55 20.03 41.26 -15.80
CA GLU A 55 20.62 40.73 -17.03
C GLU A 55 19.61 39.90 -17.84
N ASP A 56 18.87 39.00 -17.18
CA ASP A 56 17.87 38.13 -17.80
C ASP A 56 16.69 38.91 -18.39
N ILE A 57 16.28 40.00 -17.74
CA ILE A 57 15.27 40.93 -18.27
C ILE A 57 15.76 41.64 -19.54
N HIS A 58 17.07 41.86 -19.67
CA HIS A 58 17.65 42.60 -20.80
C HIS A 58 18.00 41.72 -22.01
N ASN A 59 18.43 40.47 -21.79
CA ASN A 59 19.12 39.65 -22.80
C ASN A 59 18.26 38.56 -23.47
N MET A 60 17.12 38.91 -24.11
CA MET A 60 16.40 37.93 -24.95
C MET A 60 17.01 37.83 -26.38
N PRO A 61 17.27 36.62 -26.94
CA PRO A 61 16.96 35.27 -26.43
C PRO A 61 17.96 34.80 -25.34
N ILE A 62 17.41 34.10 -24.34
CA ILE A 62 18.07 33.91 -23.04
C ILE A 62 18.89 32.62 -23.01
N GLU A 63 20.19 32.73 -22.69
CA GLU A 63 20.99 31.62 -22.16
C GLU A 63 21.04 31.79 -20.65
N PHE A 64 20.30 30.95 -19.91
CA PHE A 64 20.32 31.00 -18.46
C PHE A 64 21.59 30.33 -17.93
N ASN A 65 22.53 31.13 -17.44
CA ASN A 65 23.77 30.63 -16.83
C ASN A 65 23.51 29.85 -15.54
N ASP A 66 22.54 30.29 -14.74
CA ASP A 66 22.10 29.65 -13.50
C ASP A 66 20.56 29.70 -13.42
N PRO A 67 19.86 28.78 -14.11
CA PRO A 67 18.41 28.85 -14.27
C PRO A 67 17.66 28.72 -12.94
N ILE A 68 18.27 28.14 -11.90
CA ILE A 68 17.66 28.03 -10.57
C ILE A 68 17.65 29.38 -9.87
N LYS A 69 18.79 30.09 -9.88
CA LYS A 69 18.84 31.46 -9.32
C LYS A 69 17.99 32.42 -10.12
N SER A 70 18.01 32.32 -11.46
CA SER A 70 17.11 33.11 -12.32
C SER A 70 15.65 32.88 -11.95
N LEU A 71 15.24 31.62 -11.75
CA LEU A 71 13.85 31.29 -11.37
C LEU A 71 13.48 31.85 -10.00
N HIS A 72 14.37 31.73 -9.03
CA HIS A 72 14.19 32.29 -7.69
C HIS A 72 14.01 33.82 -7.76
N ALA A 73 14.94 34.51 -8.42
CA ALA A 73 14.92 35.97 -8.54
C ALA A 73 13.69 36.48 -9.29
N ALA A 74 13.35 35.84 -10.42
CA ALA A 74 12.15 36.17 -11.20
C ALA A 74 10.87 35.95 -10.39
N THR A 75 10.83 34.94 -9.51
CA THR A 75 9.68 34.68 -8.63
C THR A 75 9.54 35.73 -7.54
N VAL A 76 10.64 36.19 -6.93
CA VAL A 76 10.61 37.26 -5.90
C VAL A 76 10.11 38.58 -6.50
N TRP A 77 10.53 38.88 -7.74
CA TRP A 77 10.16 40.11 -8.45
C TRP A 77 8.89 40.00 -9.30
N ASP A 78 8.15 38.88 -9.18
CA ASP A 78 6.89 38.63 -9.87
C ASP A 78 6.97 38.83 -11.40
N CYS A 79 8.04 38.31 -12.02
CA CYS A 79 8.28 38.37 -13.47
C CYS A 79 7.65 37.18 -14.20
N ILE A 80 6.34 37.25 -14.48
CA ILE A 80 5.55 36.09 -14.93
C ILE A 80 6.04 35.48 -16.25
N ASN A 81 6.37 36.28 -17.27
CA ASN A 81 6.79 35.72 -18.56
C ASN A 81 8.19 35.10 -18.44
N LEU A 82 9.10 35.76 -17.73
CA LEU A 82 10.43 35.26 -17.43
C LEU A 82 10.38 33.94 -16.65
N ILE A 83 9.54 33.83 -15.62
CA ILE A 83 9.30 32.58 -14.89
C ILE A 83 8.87 31.45 -15.84
N ASN A 84 7.95 31.73 -16.77
CA ASN A 84 7.51 30.72 -17.74
C ASN A 84 8.62 30.32 -18.71
N ASN A 85 9.39 31.29 -19.21
CA ASN A 85 10.53 31.04 -20.10
C ASN A 85 11.62 30.20 -19.43
N ILE A 86 11.92 30.48 -18.16
CA ILE A 86 12.89 29.71 -17.37
C ILE A 86 12.40 28.27 -17.18
N GLN A 87 11.12 28.07 -16.85
CA GLN A 87 10.58 26.72 -16.71
C GLN A 87 10.63 25.93 -18.03
N LEU A 88 10.31 26.56 -19.17
CA LEU A 88 10.43 25.93 -20.49
C LEU A 88 11.89 25.57 -20.82
N PHE A 89 12.84 26.45 -20.46
CA PHE A 89 14.26 26.17 -20.60
C PHE A 89 14.69 24.97 -19.76
N LEU A 90 14.32 24.95 -18.47
CA LEU A 90 14.63 23.86 -17.55
C LEU A 90 14.13 22.51 -18.07
N VAL A 91 12.89 22.44 -18.57
CA VAL A 91 12.32 21.20 -19.15
C VAL A 91 13.04 20.76 -20.42
N SER A 92 13.51 21.70 -21.25
CA SER A 92 14.04 21.39 -22.58
C SER A 92 15.56 21.20 -22.63
N LYS A 93 16.30 21.76 -21.67
CA LYS A 93 17.77 21.84 -21.71
C LYS A 93 18.48 21.33 -20.46
N CYS A 94 17.79 21.20 -19.33
CA CYS A 94 18.41 20.77 -18.09
C CYS A 94 18.11 19.30 -17.77
N ASP A 95 18.87 18.74 -16.84
CA ASP A 95 18.65 17.40 -16.35
C ASP A 95 17.57 17.35 -15.26
N ASN A 96 17.08 16.14 -14.96
CA ASN A 96 16.05 15.95 -13.94
C ASN A 96 16.49 16.43 -12.55
N ARG A 97 17.80 16.39 -12.23
CA ARG A 97 18.32 16.87 -10.94
C ARG A 97 18.12 18.38 -10.79
N THR A 98 18.43 19.14 -11.84
CA THR A 98 18.19 20.59 -11.88
C THR A 98 16.70 20.91 -11.71
N ILE A 99 15.81 20.15 -12.36
CA ILE A 99 14.36 20.31 -12.19
C ILE A 99 13.93 20.05 -10.73
N ILE A 100 14.51 19.02 -10.09
CA ILE A 100 14.26 18.73 -8.68
C ILE A 100 14.73 19.86 -7.78
N GLU A 101 15.88 20.46 -8.06
CA GLU A 101 16.39 21.64 -7.33
C GLU A 101 15.45 22.84 -7.47
N ALA A 102 14.90 23.08 -8.67
CA ALA A 102 13.90 24.13 -8.90
C ALA A 102 12.66 23.93 -8.02
N LEU A 103 12.17 22.70 -7.89
CA LEU A 103 11.03 22.36 -7.03
C LEU A 103 11.31 22.48 -5.52
N GLN A 104 12.58 22.54 -5.12
CA GLN A 104 12.97 22.75 -3.72
C GLN A 104 13.03 24.24 -3.34
N LEU A 105 12.91 25.15 -4.30
CA LEU A 105 12.86 26.58 -4.02
C LEU A 105 11.72 26.91 -3.05
N LYS A 106 12.03 27.72 -2.03
CA LYS A 106 11.04 28.18 -1.06
C LYS A 106 10.22 29.32 -1.66
N LEU A 107 9.23 28.95 -2.45
CA LEU A 107 8.34 29.92 -3.09
C LEU A 107 7.17 30.29 -2.17
N ARG A 108 6.58 31.47 -2.39
CA ARG A 108 5.33 31.86 -1.73
C ARG A 108 4.23 30.86 -2.08
N PRO A 109 3.30 30.52 -1.16
CA PRO A 109 2.25 29.53 -1.41
C PRO A 109 1.35 29.79 -2.64
N SER A 110 1.27 31.04 -3.12
CA SER A 110 0.51 31.45 -4.30
C SER A 110 1.28 31.33 -5.62
N ARG A 111 2.58 30.96 -5.57
CA ARG A 111 3.45 30.83 -6.75
C ARG A 111 3.69 29.36 -7.00
N PHE A 112 3.21 28.88 -8.14
CA PHE A 112 3.32 27.49 -8.58
C PHE A 112 4.21 27.40 -9.81
N LEU A 113 4.99 26.33 -9.90
CA LEU A 113 5.88 26.08 -11.03
C LEU A 113 5.17 25.15 -12.01
N HIS A 114 4.04 25.62 -12.56
CA HIS A 114 3.09 24.75 -13.25
C HIS A 114 3.69 23.91 -14.38
N ILE A 115 4.64 24.47 -15.15
CA ILE A 115 5.27 23.76 -16.28
C ILE A 115 6.21 22.67 -15.77
N LEU A 116 6.97 22.95 -14.70
CA LEU A 116 7.86 21.95 -14.09
C LEU A 116 7.06 20.87 -13.37
N GLU A 117 6.03 21.25 -12.63
CA GLU A 117 5.16 20.33 -11.90
C GLU A 117 4.42 19.39 -12.87
N GLU A 118 3.90 19.90 -13.98
CA GLU A 118 3.29 19.09 -15.04
C GLU A 118 4.33 18.14 -15.68
N HIS A 119 5.52 18.64 -15.98
CA HIS A 119 6.59 17.80 -16.53
C HIS A 119 6.97 16.66 -15.58
N VAL A 120 7.07 16.95 -14.27
CA VAL A 120 7.33 15.94 -13.25
C VAL A 120 6.16 14.98 -13.11
N ALA A 121 4.91 15.43 -13.20
CA ALA A 121 3.75 14.55 -13.16
C ALA A 121 3.75 13.52 -14.30
N LEU A 122 4.06 13.97 -15.53
CA LEU A 122 4.13 13.10 -16.72
C LEU A 122 5.24 12.06 -16.67
N ASN A 123 6.28 12.32 -15.86
CA ASN A 123 7.48 11.49 -15.73
C ASN A 123 7.70 11.06 -14.27
N PHE A 124 6.63 11.00 -13.46
CA PHE A 124 6.75 10.87 -12.01
C PHE A 124 7.49 9.60 -11.60
N GLU A 125 7.36 8.53 -12.39
CA GLU A 125 8.07 7.24 -12.24
C GLU A 125 9.59 7.35 -12.33
N ILE A 126 10.09 8.40 -12.97
CA ILE A 126 11.53 8.70 -13.05
C ILE A 126 11.93 9.56 -11.84
N PHE A 127 11.16 10.62 -11.56
CA PHE A 127 11.51 11.61 -10.54
C PHE A 127 11.48 11.05 -9.11
N TYR A 128 10.51 10.22 -8.75
CA TYR A 128 10.39 9.71 -7.38
C TYR A 128 11.55 8.78 -6.96
N LEU A 129 12.34 8.30 -7.93
CA LEU A 129 13.52 7.45 -7.69
C LEU A 129 14.74 8.26 -7.26
N PHE A 130 14.77 9.58 -7.52
CA PHE A 130 15.89 10.43 -7.11
C PHE A 130 15.87 10.66 -5.60
N THR A 131 17.04 10.53 -4.97
CA THR A 131 17.16 10.76 -3.52
C THR A 131 16.91 12.23 -3.17
N GLU A 132 17.33 13.13 -4.06
CA GLU A 132 17.11 14.56 -3.98
C GLU A 132 15.61 14.90 -4.03
N PHE A 133 14.80 14.08 -4.70
CA PHE A 133 13.35 14.27 -4.71
C PHE A 133 12.76 14.13 -3.31
N LEU A 134 13.44 13.42 -2.38
CA LEU A 134 13.07 13.37 -0.96
C LEU A 134 13.17 14.72 -0.24
N LEU A 135 13.81 15.73 -0.83
CA LEU A 135 13.91 17.07 -0.25
C LEU A 135 12.83 18.05 -0.74
N VAL A 136 12.10 17.72 -1.81
CA VAL A 136 10.97 18.54 -2.28
C VAL A 136 9.87 18.62 -1.22
N HIS A 137 9.32 19.81 -0.97
CA HIS A 137 8.32 20.00 0.07
C HIS A 137 7.05 19.15 -0.17
N PRO A 138 6.47 18.49 0.85
CA PRO A 138 5.32 17.59 0.66
C PRO A 138 4.13 18.21 -0.06
N SER A 139 3.81 19.49 0.20
CA SER A 139 2.70 20.17 -0.48
C SER A 139 2.89 20.35 -1.99
N VAL A 140 4.14 20.36 -2.48
CA VAL A 140 4.45 20.42 -3.91
C VAL A 140 4.18 19.06 -4.54
N ILE A 141 4.62 17.97 -3.88
CA ILE A 141 4.39 16.61 -4.35
C ILE A 141 2.90 16.25 -4.32
N ASP A 142 2.20 16.59 -3.24
CA ASP A 142 0.75 16.40 -3.14
C ASP A 142 0.01 17.10 -4.29
N ARG A 143 0.42 18.34 -4.61
CA ARG A 143 -0.12 19.08 -5.75
C ARG A 143 0.21 18.43 -7.09
N ILE A 144 1.46 18.01 -7.30
CA ILE A 144 1.87 17.27 -8.52
C ILE A 144 0.97 16.06 -8.74
N ILE A 145 0.75 15.26 -7.70
CA ILE A 145 -0.07 14.04 -7.80
C ILE A 145 -1.55 14.37 -8.03
N THR A 146 -2.10 15.30 -7.27
CA THR A 146 -3.54 15.58 -7.26
C THR A 146 -4.00 16.45 -8.42
N TRP A 147 -3.29 17.53 -8.76
CA TRP A 147 -3.73 18.51 -9.76
C TRP A 147 -3.40 18.06 -11.18
N TYR A 148 -2.30 17.32 -11.35
CA TYR A 148 -1.87 16.83 -12.66
C TYR A 148 -2.18 15.35 -12.88
N HIS A 149 -2.96 14.76 -11.98
CA HIS A 149 -3.53 13.41 -12.08
C HIS A 149 -2.49 12.36 -12.46
N VAL A 150 -1.42 12.24 -11.67
CA VAL A 150 -0.39 11.21 -11.89
C VAL A 150 -1.05 9.83 -11.94
N ASP A 151 -0.83 9.09 -13.03
CA ASP A 151 -1.35 7.74 -13.16
C ASP A 151 -0.49 6.77 -12.34
N ILE A 152 -0.89 6.60 -11.09
CA ILE A 152 -0.26 5.67 -10.15
C ILE A 152 -0.50 4.22 -10.62
N THR A 153 -1.60 3.91 -11.31
CA THR A 153 -1.99 2.51 -11.56
C THR A 153 -1.16 1.79 -12.63
N THR A 154 -0.61 2.51 -13.61
CA THR A 154 0.12 1.87 -14.73
C THR A 154 1.63 1.81 -14.55
N LYS A 155 2.21 2.68 -13.72
CA LYS A 155 3.68 2.85 -13.63
C LYS A 155 4.28 2.74 -12.23
N ILE A 156 3.51 2.94 -11.16
CA ILE A 156 4.04 2.98 -9.78
C ILE A 156 3.05 2.31 -8.83
N THR A 157 3.41 1.17 -8.27
CA THR A 157 2.51 0.48 -7.32
C THR A 157 2.20 1.34 -6.08
N GLN A 158 1.01 1.17 -5.50
CA GLN A 158 0.63 1.85 -4.25
C GLN A 158 1.65 1.58 -3.13
N LEU A 159 2.22 0.37 -3.09
CA LEU A 159 3.25 -0.03 -2.14
C LEU A 159 4.56 0.76 -2.31
N GLN A 160 5.03 0.95 -3.55
CA GLN A 160 6.21 1.77 -3.83
C GLN A 160 6.00 3.23 -3.40
N LEU A 161 4.80 3.77 -3.67
CA LEU A 161 4.44 5.12 -3.28
C LEU A 161 4.39 5.26 -1.74
N PHE A 162 3.78 4.29 -1.06
CA PHE A 162 3.71 4.21 0.39
C PHE A 162 5.11 4.19 1.05
N HIS A 163 6.03 3.37 0.55
CA HIS A 163 7.42 3.34 1.04
C HIS A 163 8.16 4.65 0.77
N HIS A 164 7.95 5.28 -0.39
CA HIS A 164 8.54 6.58 -0.70
C HIS A 164 8.04 7.66 0.27
N PHE A 165 6.73 7.70 0.54
CA PHE A 165 6.15 8.66 1.49
C PHE A 165 6.57 8.41 2.94
N SER A 166 6.80 7.15 3.30
CA SER A 166 7.38 6.81 4.61
C SER A 166 8.80 7.40 4.76
N LYS A 167 9.64 7.32 3.71
CA LYS A 167 10.96 8.00 3.71
C LYS A 167 10.84 9.52 3.76
N LYS A 168 9.83 10.09 3.10
CA LYS A 168 9.53 11.53 3.17
C LYS A 168 9.14 11.99 4.56
N LEU A 169 8.34 11.19 5.27
CA LEU A 169 7.89 11.51 6.62
C LEU A 169 9.07 11.73 7.58
N GLN A 170 10.14 10.95 7.42
CA GLN A 170 11.38 11.11 8.18
C GLN A 170 12.10 12.44 7.92
N LYS A 171 11.91 13.06 6.74
CA LYS A 171 12.47 14.38 6.38
C LYS A 171 11.54 15.53 6.74
N PHE A 172 10.23 15.30 6.69
CA PHE A 172 9.19 16.29 6.97
C PHE A 172 8.15 15.70 7.95
N PRO A 173 8.48 15.60 9.25
CA PRO A 173 7.56 15.07 10.25
C PRO A 173 6.22 15.80 10.25
N LYS A 174 5.12 15.06 10.43
CA LYS A 174 3.71 15.50 10.40
C LYS A 174 3.24 16.08 9.06
N ILE A 175 3.99 17.00 8.46
CA ILE A 175 3.65 17.60 7.16
C ILE A 175 3.66 16.54 6.06
N GLY A 176 4.60 15.59 6.11
CA GLY A 176 4.69 14.48 5.17
C GLY A 176 3.47 13.58 5.15
N SER A 177 2.69 13.53 6.24
CA SER A 177 1.46 12.73 6.32
C SER A 177 0.39 13.15 5.30
N ILE A 178 0.45 14.37 4.76
CA ILE A 178 -0.47 14.80 3.68
C ILE A 178 -0.37 13.91 2.45
N LEU A 179 0.83 13.40 2.15
CA LEU A 179 1.09 12.60 0.95
C LEU A 179 0.31 11.28 0.96
N PHE A 180 0.07 10.73 2.14
CA PHE A 180 -0.65 9.47 2.31
C PHE A 180 -2.13 9.55 1.90
N LYS A 181 -2.70 10.75 1.72
CA LYS A 181 -4.02 10.92 1.10
C LYS A 181 -4.09 10.34 -0.31
N ASN A 182 -2.94 10.29 -0.98
CA ASN A 182 -2.79 9.80 -2.35
C ASN A 182 -2.50 8.30 -2.44
N VAL A 183 -2.47 7.59 -1.30
CA VAL A 183 -2.23 6.14 -1.25
C VAL A 183 -3.56 5.41 -1.06
N ASN A 184 -3.82 4.41 -1.90
CA ASN A 184 -4.93 3.49 -1.65
C ASN A 184 -4.51 2.42 -0.61
N PHE A 185 -4.88 2.64 0.64
CA PHE A 185 -4.55 1.72 1.75
C PHE A 185 -5.06 0.29 1.56
N ASN A 186 -6.14 0.08 0.79
CA ASN A 186 -6.65 -1.27 0.51
C ASN A 186 -5.68 -2.13 -0.33
N GLU A 187 -4.69 -1.51 -0.98
CA GLU A 187 -3.63 -2.18 -1.74
C GLU A 187 -2.33 -2.31 -0.95
N ILE A 188 -2.31 -1.90 0.32
CA ILE A 188 -1.14 -1.95 1.20
C ILE A 188 -1.33 -3.08 2.22
N PRO A 189 -0.30 -3.90 2.51
CA PRO A 189 -0.38 -4.93 3.54
C PRO A 189 -0.73 -4.34 4.92
N PHE A 190 -1.60 -5.03 5.66
CA PHE A 190 -2.04 -4.60 7.00
C PHE A 190 -0.88 -4.29 7.94
N ASP A 191 0.13 -5.15 7.99
CA ASP A 191 1.28 -4.98 8.88
C ASP A 191 2.04 -3.67 8.62
N GLU A 192 2.11 -3.24 7.36
CA GLU A 192 2.77 -1.99 7.00
C GLU A 192 1.97 -0.76 7.44
N VAL A 193 0.65 -0.79 7.20
CA VAL A 193 -0.25 0.29 7.64
C VAL A 193 -0.29 0.36 9.17
N TYR A 194 -0.38 -0.80 9.84
CA TYR A 194 -0.36 -0.90 11.29
C TYR A 194 0.94 -0.32 11.86
N ASN A 195 2.09 -0.70 11.29
CA ASN A 195 3.39 -0.20 11.73
C ASN A 195 3.50 1.32 11.56
N LEU A 196 3.03 1.89 10.44
CA LEU A 196 2.99 3.34 10.24
C LEU A 196 2.12 4.04 11.31
N VAL A 197 0.91 3.53 11.55
CA VAL A 197 -0.06 4.20 12.44
C VAL A 197 0.31 4.06 13.92
N MET A 198 0.82 2.90 14.33
CA MET A 198 1.07 2.61 15.74
C MET A 198 2.50 2.91 16.19
N ASN A 199 3.48 2.79 15.30
CA ASN A 199 4.89 2.86 15.67
C ASN A 199 5.61 4.10 15.14
N ASP A 200 5.06 4.84 14.17
CA ASP A 200 5.69 6.06 13.65
C ASP A 200 5.12 7.33 14.32
N GLU A 201 5.82 7.83 15.35
CA GLU A 201 5.44 9.06 16.06
C GLU A 201 5.45 10.33 15.18
N LEU A 202 6.11 10.27 14.01
CA LEU A 202 6.17 11.38 13.06
C LEU A 202 4.88 11.46 12.22
N PHE A 203 4.08 10.40 12.21
CA PHE A 203 2.86 10.29 11.43
C PHE A 203 1.68 10.97 12.13
N ASP A 204 0.95 11.81 11.40
CA ASP A 204 -0.33 12.37 11.85
C ASP A 204 -1.52 11.61 11.23
N PRO A 205 -2.17 10.69 11.98
CA PRO A 205 -3.28 9.90 11.47
C PRO A 205 -4.56 10.71 11.25
N GLN A 206 -4.69 11.91 11.83
CA GLN A 206 -5.89 12.74 11.66
C GLN A 206 -6.08 13.18 10.22
N ILE A 207 -4.98 13.26 9.45
CA ILE A 207 -4.97 13.70 8.06
C ILE A 207 -5.68 12.71 7.12
N ILE A 208 -5.64 11.41 7.45
CA ILE A 208 -6.20 10.33 6.63
C ILE A 208 -7.24 9.48 7.39
N GLY A 209 -7.79 9.99 8.49
CA GLY A 209 -8.63 9.22 9.41
C GLY A 209 -9.80 8.48 8.74
N ASN A 210 -10.47 9.10 7.77
CA ASN A 210 -11.56 8.46 7.04
C ASN A 210 -11.09 7.28 6.17
N GLN A 211 -9.90 7.38 5.55
CA GLN A 211 -9.34 6.28 4.76
C GLN A 211 -8.93 5.12 5.67
N LEU A 212 -8.35 5.42 6.84
CA LEU A 212 -8.01 4.41 7.84
C LEU A 212 -9.25 3.69 8.39
N ILE A 213 -10.35 4.41 8.64
CA ILE A 213 -11.61 3.78 9.08
C ILE A 213 -12.12 2.82 8.00
N SER A 214 -12.16 3.26 6.74
CA SER A 214 -12.58 2.42 5.60
C SER A 214 -11.71 1.18 5.47
N PHE A 215 -10.39 1.33 5.58
CA PHE A 215 -9.43 0.24 5.57
C PHE A 215 -9.64 -0.74 6.74
N CYS A 216 -9.83 -0.25 7.97
CA CYS A 216 -10.09 -1.14 9.11
C CYS A 216 -11.42 -1.90 8.98
N LEU A 217 -12.43 -1.31 8.34
CA LEU A 217 -13.71 -2.00 8.07
C LEU A 217 -13.52 -3.10 7.01
N SER A 218 -12.79 -2.81 5.92
CA SER A 218 -12.53 -3.81 4.87
C SER A 218 -11.68 -4.98 5.40
N GLU A 219 -10.70 -4.73 6.25
CA GLU A 219 -9.91 -5.78 6.89
C GLU A 219 -10.74 -6.64 7.87
N LYS A 220 -11.70 -6.04 8.59
CA LYS A 220 -12.63 -6.80 9.43
C LYS A 220 -13.54 -7.73 8.62
N GLU A 221 -14.03 -7.27 7.47
CA GLU A 221 -14.84 -8.08 6.56
C GLU A 221 -14.04 -9.27 6.02
N LYS A 222 -12.78 -9.06 5.62
CA LYS A 222 -11.88 -10.15 5.20
C LYS A 222 -11.67 -11.19 6.30
N ILE A 223 -11.46 -10.75 7.54
CA ILE A 223 -11.29 -11.67 8.67
C ILE A 223 -12.57 -12.47 8.91
N ALA A 224 -13.74 -11.82 8.86
CA ALA A 224 -15.02 -12.49 9.02
C ALA A 224 -15.27 -13.55 7.92
N GLU A 225 -14.91 -13.25 6.67
CA GLU A 225 -15.02 -14.21 5.57
C GLU A 225 -14.09 -15.42 5.74
N ILE A 226 -12.87 -15.20 6.24
CA ILE A 226 -11.94 -16.30 6.56
C ILE A 226 -12.52 -17.18 7.67
N GLN A 227 -13.08 -16.56 8.72
CA GLN A 227 -13.70 -17.28 9.84
C GLN A 227 -14.91 -18.10 9.38
N GLU A 228 -15.82 -17.52 8.59
CA GLU A 228 -16.99 -18.23 8.06
C GLU A 228 -16.59 -19.43 7.18
N ASN A 229 -15.56 -19.26 6.34
CA ASN A 229 -15.04 -20.35 5.51
C ASN A 229 -14.38 -21.45 6.35
N GLN A 230 -13.65 -21.09 7.42
CA GLN A 230 -13.07 -22.06 8.35
C GLN A 230 -14.17 -22.86 9.07
N GLU A 231 -15.17 -22.19 9.65
CA GLU A 231 -16.30 -22.82 10.33
C GLU A 231 -17.09 -23.76 9.39
N LYS A 232 -17.31 -23.35 8.14
CA LYS A 232 -17.99 -24.17 7.14
C LYS A 232 -17.18 -25.43 6.79
N ASN A 233 -15.86 -25.30 6.63
CA ASN A 233 -14.99 -26.44 6.34
C ASN A 233 -14.90 -27.40 7.53
N GLU A 234 -14.79 -26.88 8.76
CA GLU A 234 -14.81 -27.68 9.98
C GLU A 234 -16.13 -28.45 10.14
N LYS A 235 -17.26 -27.80 9.83
CA LYS A 235 -18.57 -28.46 9.85
C LYS A 235 -18.68 -29.59 8.82
N ILE A 236 -18.21 -29.37 7.59
CA ILE A 236 -18.21 -30.40 6.54
C ILE A 236 -17.36 -31.60 6.97
N GLU A 237 -16.17 -31.37 7.54
CA GLU A 237 -15.30 -32.44 8.01
C GLU A 237 -15.93 -33.20 9.19
N HIS A 238 -16.55 -32.49 10.12
CA HIS A 238 -17.28 -33.09 11.24
C HIS A 238 -18.45 -33.97 10.77
N ASP A 239 -19.26 -33.49 9.83
CA ASP A 239 -20.38 -34.26 9.27
C ASP A 239 -19.88 -35.52 8.53
N ARG A 240 -18.79 -35.41 7.76
CA ARG A 240 -18.14 -36.56 7.11
C ARG A 240 -17.69 -37.62 8.14
N LEU A 241 -17.10 -37.19 9.25
CA LEU A 241 -16.65 -38.08 10.31
C LEU A 241 -17.82 -38.77 11.04
N ILE A 242 -18.97 -38.10 11.18
CA ILE A 242 -20.20 -38.73 11.70
C ILE A 242 -20.67 -39.84 10.76
N GLU A 243 -20.78 -39.56 9.45
CA GLU A 243 -21.22 -40.54 8.46
C GLU A 243 -20.29 -41.76 8.42
N GLU A 244 -18.97 -41.54 8.43
CA GLU A 244 -17.97 -42.62 8.46
C GLU A 244 -18.10 -43.46 9.73
N LYS A 245 -18.31 -42.82 10.88
CA LYS A 245 -18.55 -43.50 12.16
C LYS A 245 -19.84 -44.32 12.13
N GLU A 246 -20.93 -43.80 11.59
CA GLU A 246 -22.20 -44.51 11.47
C GLU A 246 -22.09 -45.73 10.54
N SER A 247 -21.42 -45.57 9.40
CA SER A 247 -21.14 -46.65 8.46
C SER A 247 -20.32 -47.77 9.10
N LEU A 248 -19.24 -47.43 9.81
CA LEU A 248 -18.42 -48.41 10.52
C LEU A 248 -19.16 -49.09 11.68
N LEU A 249 -20.07 -48.39 12.34
CA LEU A 249 -20.93 -48.99 13.37
C LEU A 249 -21.86 -50.04 12.75
N GLN A 250 -22.45 -49.76 11.57
CA GLN A 250 -23.27 -50.72 10.85
C GLN A 250 -22.46 -51.94 10.40
N GLU A 251 -21.25 -51.75 9.88
CA GLU A 251 -20.35 -52.85 9.54
C GLU A 251 -20.01 -53.71 10.76
N CYS A 252 -19.78 -53.09 11.93
CA CYS A 252 -19.57 -53.83 13.18
C CYS A 252 -20.80 -54.66 13.57
N LEU A 253 -22.00 -54.08 13.52
CA LEU A 253 -23.24 -54.78 13.85
C LEU A 253 -23.47 -55.97 12.90
N ALA A 254 -23.26 -55.78 11.59
CA ALA A 254 -23.37 -56.84 10.60
C ALA A 254 -22.33 -57.96 10.84
N ALA A 255 -21.09 -57.61 11.20
CA ALA A 255 -20.08 -58.59 11.57
C ALA A 255 -20.45 -59.35 12.87
N GLU A 256 -21.11 -58.69 13.83
CA GLU A 256 -21.60 -59.35 15.05
C GLU A 256 -22.74 -60.34 14.75
N GLU A 257 -23.70 -59.97 13.91
CA GLU A 257 -24.77 -60.87 13.44
C GLU A 257 -24.21 -62.06 12.64
N ALA A 258 -23.21 -61.83 11.77
CA ALA A 258 -22.57 -62.90 11.01
C ALA A 258 -21.84 -63.91 11.92
N VAL A 259 -21.18 -63.43 12.98
CA VAL A 259 -20.57 -64.30 14.00
C VAL A 259 -21.63 -65.12 14.72
N GLU A 260 -22.75 -64.50 15.11
CA GLU A 260 -23.85 -65.20 15.79
C GLU A 260 -24.50 -66.27 14.89
N GLN A 261 -24.73 -65.96 13.61
CA GLN A 261 -25.25 -66.92 12.64
C GLN A 261 -24.29 -68.08 12.37
N ALA A 262 -22.99 -67.80 12.22
CA ALA A 262 -21.97 -68.82 12.05
C ALA A 262 -21.86 -69.74 13.28
N GLN A 263 -21.97 -69.16 14.48
CA GLN A 263 -22.00 -69.91 15.74
C GLN A 263 -23.24 -70.81 15.83
N ASN A 264 -24.43 -70.28 15.54
CA ASN A 264 -25.67 -71.08 15.51
C ASN A 264 -25.60 -72.22 14.48
N THR A 265 -24.99 -71.97 13.33
CA THR A 265 -24.80 -72.99 12.29
C THR A 265 -23.82 -74.08 12.75
N LEU A 266 -22.73 -73.69 13.41
CA LEU A 266 -21.78 -74.62 14.01
C LEU A 266 -22.45 -75.49 15.08
N ASP A 267 -23.22 -74.87 15.97
CA ASP A 267 -23.91 -75.57 17.07
C ASP A 267 -25.01 -76.50 16.53
N ALA A 268 -25.81 -76.07 15.55
CA ALA A 268 -26.79 -76.94 14.88
C ALA A 268 -26.13 -78.12 14.13
N THR A 269 -24.93 -77.91 13.56
CA THR A 269 -24.17 -78.98 12.90
C THR A 269 -23.59 -79.96 13.92
N ARG A 270 -23.14 -79.46 15.09
CA ARG A 270 -22.71 -80.31 16.22
C ARG A 270 -23.86 -81.13 16.80
N GLU A 271 -25.05 -80.56 16.95
CA GLU A 271 -26.25 -81.27 17.42
C GLU A 271 -26.69 -82.38 16.47
N ARG A 272 -26.61 -82.16 15.15
CA ARG A 272 -26.83 -83.22 14.14
C ARG A 272 -25.75 -84.32 14.20
N GLY A 273 -24.55 -83.98 14.67
CA GLY A 273 -23.40 -84.87 14.77
C GLY A 273 -23.48 -85.96 15.83
N VAL A 274 -24.56 -86.04 16.61
CA VAL A 274 -24.70 -87.06 17.68
C VAL A 274 -24.91 -88.48 17.13
N ASN A 275 -25.15 -88.68 15.81
CA ASN A 275 -25.49 -90.02 15.28
C ASN A 275 -24.79 -90.56 13.99
N HIS A 276 -23.84 -89.89 13.30
CA HIS A 276 -23.11 -90.50 12.16
C HIS A 276 -21.70 -89.91 11.86
N ALA A 277 -20.77 -90.76 11.38
CA ALA A 277 -19.40 -90.44 10.91
C ALA A 277 -19.34 -90.40 9.36
N PRO A 278 -18.27 -89.98 8.65
CA PRO A 278 -17.16 -89.03 8.89
C PRO A 278 -17.30 -87.72 8.07
N CYS A 279 -18.36 -87.58 7.24
CA CYS A 279 -18.63 -86.37 6.43
C CYS A 279 -18.87 -85.12 7.30
N LEU A 280 -19.27 -85.33 8.56
CA LEU A 280 -19.52 -84.29 9.56
C LEU A 280 -18.25 -83.58 10.07
N GLU A 281 -17.08 -84.22 10.05
CA GLU A 281 -15.83 -83.53 10.43
C GLU A 281 -15.46 -82.43 9.42
N TYR A 282 -15.77 -82.65 8.14
CA TYR A 282 -15.59 -81.64 7.09
C TYR A 282 -16.59 -80.48 7.25
N ASP A 283 -17.86 -80.78 7.54
CA ASP A 283 -18.90 -79.75 7.74
C ASP A 283 -18.68 -78.93 9.01
N ILE A 284 -18.24 -79.56 10.11
CA ILE A 284 -17.83 -78.87 11.35
C ILE A 284 -16.55 -78.06 11.10
N GLY A 285 -15.58 -78.59 10.34
CA GLY A 285 -14.37 -77.86 9.96
C GLY A 285 -14.67 -76.63 9.10
N PHE A 286 -15.60 -76.76 8.16
CA PHE A 286 -16.05 -75.66 7.31
C PHE A 286 -16.83 -74.59 8.12
N ALA A 287 -17.78 -74.99 8.97
CA ALA A 287 -18.51 -74.07 9.84
C ALA A 287 -17.57 -73.37 10.86
N SER A 288 -16.58 -74.09 11.40
CA SER A 288 -15.56 -73.53 12.29
C SER A 288 -14.66 -72.53 11.56
N HIS A 289 -14.34 -72.79 10.28
CA HIS A 289 -13.58 -71.87 9.45
C HIS A 289 -14.37 -70.59 9.13
N GLN A 290 -15.67 -70.71 8.82
CA GLN A 290 -16.55 -69.55 8.62
C GLN A 290 -16.68 -68.69 9.89
N LEU A 291 -16.81 -69.32 11.07
CA LEU A 291 -16.79 -68.61 12.34
C LEU A 291 -15.46 -67.87 12.57
N LEU A 292 -14.33 -68.51 12.29
CA LEU A 292 -13.01 -67.90 12.44
C LEU A 292 -12.83 -66.68 11.52
N LEU A 293 -13.34 -66.74 10.29
CA LEU A 293 -13.32 -65.62 9.35
C LEU A 293 -14.20 -64.47 9.85
N ALA A 294 -15.43 -64.75 10.27
CA ALA A 294 -16.35 -63.75 10.81
C ALA A 294 -15.79 -63.09 12.10
N MET A 295 -15.14 -63.86 12.97
CA MET A 295 -14.47 -63.33 14.16
C MET A 295 -13.30 -62.40 13.80
N LYS A 296 -12.51 -62.74 12.76
CA LYS A 296 -11.42 -61.87 12.29
C LYS A 296 -11.94 -60.56 11.71
N GLU A 297 -13.02 -60.60 10.93
CA GLU A 297 -13.66 -59.42 10.36
C GLU A 297 -14.22 -58.51 11.48
N LYS A 298 -14.86 -59.09 12.49
CA LYS A 298 -15.30 -58.37 13.70
C LYS A 298 -14.15 -57.71 14.46
N GLU A 299 -13.05 -58.43 14.68
CA GLU A 299 -11.88 -57.89 15.40
C GLU A 299 -11.24 -56.72 14.63
N GLN A 300 -11.20 -56.83 13.29
CA GLN A 300 -10.65 -55.81 12.41
C GLN A 300 -11.55 -54.56 12.38
N ALA A 301 -12.86 -54.72 12.26
CA ALA A 301 -13.82 -53.62 12.32
C ALA A 301 -13.75 -52.89 13.69
N LYS A 302 -13.66 -53.64 14.81
CA LYS A 302 -13.49 -53.04 16.15
C LYS A 302 -12.19 -52.26 16.32
N LYS A 303 -11.08 -52.74 15.73
CA LYS A 303 -9.80 -52.01 15.75
C LYS A 303 -9.89 -50.69 14.99
N THR A 304 -10.51 -50.71 13.81
CA THR A 304 -10.71 -49.50 12.98
C THR A 304 -11.58 -48.47 13.71
N LEU A 305 -12.69 -48.91 14.32
CA LEU A 305 -13.61 -48.05 15.06
C LEU A 305 -12.98 -47.46 16.33
N LYS A 306 -12.13 -48.23 17.03
CA LYS A 306 -11.36 -47.75 18.18
C LYS A 306 -10.35 -46.66 17.77
N LYS A 307 -9.63 -46.85 16.66
CA LYS A 307 -8.67 -45.87 16.15
C LYS A 307 -9.36 -44.55 15.77
N LEU A 308 -10.50 -44.61 15.09
CA LEU A 308 -11.32 -43.43 14.81
C LEU A 308 -11.86 -42.73 16.06
N ARG A 309 -12.18 -43.47 17.13
CA ARG A 309 -12.55 -42.88 18.44
C ARG A 309 -11.41 -42.10 19.08
N GLU A 310 -10.18 -42.61 18.97
CA GLU A 310 -8.98 -41.95 19.49
C GLU A 310 -8.64 -40.70 18.65
N ASP A 311 -8.79 -40.78 17.32
CA ASP A 311 -8.58 -39.66 16.41
C ASP A 311 -9.67 -38.57 16.56
N SER A 312 -10.92 -38.95 16.84
CA SER A 312 -12.04 -38.01 17.09
C SER A 312 -12.04 -37.40 18.49
N SER A 313 -11.45 -38.06 19.51
CA SER A 313 -11.25 -37.44 20.83
C SER A 313 -10.20 -36.31 20.84
N ASN A 314 -9.42 -36.17 19.77
CA ASN A 314 -8.56 -34.99 19.55
C ASN A 314 -9.31 -33.82 18.87
N PHE A 315 -10.59 -33.99 18.54
CA PHE A 315 -11.49 -33.02 17.92
C PHE A 315 -12.59 -32.53 18.89
N GLU A 316 -12.31 -32.46 20.20
CA GLU A 316 -13.14 -31.59 21.04
C GLU A 316 -12.97 -30.14 20.55
N PRO A 317 -14.07 -29.41 20.29
CA PRO A 317 -13.98 -28.06 19.79
C PRO A 317 -13.23 -27.21 20.81
N LEU A 318 -12.11 -26.61 20.39
CA LEU A 318 -11.46 -25.49 21.09
C LEU A 318 -12.34 -24.23 20.99
N ILE A 319 -13.63 -24.35 21.29
CA ILE A 319 -14.53 -23.22 21.54
C ILE A 319 -14.57 -23.04 23.06
N GLN A 320 -13.47 -22.54 23.61
CA GLN A 320 -13.54 -21.72 24.82
C GLN A 320 -13.61 -20.26 24.36
N VAL A 321 -14.83 -19.80 24.09
CA VAL A 321 -15.14 -18.37 24.13
C VAL A 321 -14.98 -17.94 25.58
N ASN A 322 -13.88 -17.26 25.92
CA ASN A 322 -13.85 -16.46 27.13
C ASN A 322 -14.60 -15.15 26.84
N PRO A 323 -15.52 -14.72 27.74
CA PRO A 323 -16.26 -13.47 27.60
C PRO A 323 -15.37 -12.22 27.69
#